data_AF-A0A9W9V9W5-F1
#
_entry.id   AF-A0A9W9V9W5-F1
#
_cell.length_a   1.000
_cell.length_b   1.000
_cell.length_c   1.000
_cell.angle_alpha   90.00
_cell.angle_beta   90.00
_cell.angle_gamma   90.00
#
_symmetry.space_group_name_H-M   'P 1'
#
loop_
_entity.id
_entity.type
_entity.pdbx_description
1 polymer ?
#
loop_
_entity_poly.entity_id
_entity_poly.type
_entity_poly.pdbx_seq_one_letter_code
_entity_poly.pdbx_strand_id
1 'polypeptide(L)'
;MSNPGSSFLSFGGATGLRSSSQADFVQGRASEVFIFGGMDGAGETTEYLEQDPGTAETVRLARNAEKERKDGRPVLPVIISYTVNFSCGDSHNKLENNQALAHGFGNLILSLQVAEEGRDAENSTPATYVVNPDFLSICEAENLGPDYVLPVRMPLQEALDFRGVPAQIPDSITDDLRGYVLAVNWLVRTVAPAVSFGWSVSPQATKDAKSVYDADAKASTEAASQVVNYVKSFGVFDSYSPDFLAVDRYEADDFTARSYVNSYSDGPSESGKFSDFANTLGTDLSVPVMLWDITGSRIPSINDNVEGQSDSQHWGTGGSYILGDSNIGSKIPNLEPHSLSFLERGVFTVLLGKGTTTGIEPGVSQPEPWVSDK
;
A
#
# COMPACT_ATOMS: atom_id res chain seq x y z
N MET A 1 24.90 25.96 -4.14
CA MET A 1 24.25 25.48 -5.37
C MET A 1 23.13 24.55 -4.94
N SER A 2 21.91 25.05 -4.82
CA SER A 2 20.72 24.26 -4.55
C SER A 2 20.41 23.47 -5.83
N ASN A 3 20.42 22.15 -5.74
CA ASN A 3 20.00 21.27 -6.83
C ASN A 3 18.48 21.46 -6.99
N PRO A 4 17.97 22.06 -8.08
CA PRO A 4 16.55 22.12 -8.34
C PRO A 4 16.16 20.74 -8.90
N GLY A 5 16.14 19.73 -8.03
CA GLY A 5 15.56 18.44 -8.38
C GLY A 5 14.12 18.71 -8.79
N SER A 6 13.77 18.38 -10.03
CA SER A 6 12.41 18.52 -10.53
C SER A 6 11.46 17.90 -9.51
N SER A 7 10.47 18.67 -9.05
CA SER A 7 9.35 18.16 -8.26
C SER A 7 8.63 17.11 -9.11
N PHE A 8 8.94 15.84 -8.88
CA PHE A 8 8.36 14.70 -9.57
C PHE A 8 7.54 13.91 -8.57
N LEU A 9 6.23 13.84 -8.82
CA LEU A 9 5.35 12.94 -8.09
C LEU A 9 5.44 11.55 -8.73
N SER A 10 5.99 10.60 -7.99
CA SER A 10 5.90 9.18 -8.34
C SER A 10 4.52 8.67 -7.96
N PHE A 11 3.84 7.98 -8.88
CA PHE A 11 2.55 7.36 -8.63
C PHE A 11 2.33 6.21 -9.62
N GLY A 12 1.41 5.33 -9.28
CA GLY A 12 0.99 4.23 -10.14
C GLY A 12 -0.46 3.86 -9.89
N GLY A 13 -0.86 2.72 -10.43
CA GLY A 13 -2.19 2.16 -10.21
C GLY A 13 -2.22 0.65 -10.32
N ALA A 14 -3.22 0.04 -9.68
CA ALA A 14 -3.50 -1.38 -9.81
C ALA A 14 -3.96 -1.71 -11.23
N THR A 15 -3.48 -2.82 -11.77
CA THR A 15 -3.86 -3.29 -13.10
C THR A 15 -4.60 -4.62 -13.02
N GLY A 16 -5.63 -4.78 -13.84
CA GLY A 16 -6.22 -6.09 -14.13
C GLY A 16 -5.57 -6.80 -15.32
N LEU A 17 -4.39 -6.33 -15.75
CA LEU A 17 -3.65 -6.81 -16.92
C LEU A 17 -4.51 -6.87 -18.20
N ARG A 18 -5.33 -5.83 -18.41
CA ARG A 18 -6.20 -5.72 -19.59
C ARG A 18 -5.38 -5.30 -20.80
N SER A 19 -5.90 -5.53 -22.00
CA SER A 19 -5.24 -5.11 -23.24
C SER A 19 -5.02 -3.60 -23.34
N SER A 20 -5.81 -2.78 -22.63
CA SER A 20 -5.63 -1.32 -22.56
C SER A 20 -4.56 -0.87 -21.56
N SER A 21 -4.17 -1.71 -20.60
CA SER A 21 -3.36 -1.29 -19.44
C SER A 21 -2.09 -0.54 -19.84
N GLN A 22 -1.39 -0.99 -20.89
CA GLN A 22 -0.17 -0.31 -21.36
C GLN A 22 -0.45 1.13 -21.79
N ALA A 23 -1.49 1.34 -22.60
CA ALA A 23 -1.86 2.68 -23.07
C ALA A 23 -2.26 3.58 -21.88
N ASP A 24 -2.99 3.03 -20.92
CA ASP A 24 -3.43 3.75 -19.72
C ASP A 24 -2.22 4.23 -18.87
N PHE A 25 -1.25 3.36 -18.60
CA PHE A 25 -0.04 3.72 -17.84
C PHE A 25 0.90 4.66 -18.60
N VAL A 26 1.00 4.51 -19.93
CA VAL A 26 1.76 5.43 -20.79
C VAL A 26 1.13 6.82 -20.78
N GLN A 27 -0.19 6.90 -20.95
CA GLN A 27 -0.93 8.16 -20.96
C GLN A 27 -0.88 8.85 -19.59
N GLY A 28 -1.03 8.09 -18.51
CA GLY A 28 -0.90 8.59 -17.15
C GLY A 28 0.53 8.98 -16.78
N ARG A 29 1.54 8.53 -17.55
CA ARG A 29 2.97 8.68 -17.18
C ARG A 29 3.28 8.07 -15.80
N ALA A 30 2.62 6.97 -15.47
CA ALA A 30 2.74 6.27 -14.20
C ALA A 30 4.15 5.73 -13.98
N SER A 31 4.68 5.91 -12.77
CA SER A 31 6.00 5.47 -12.34
C SER A 31 5.97 4.06 -11.75
N GLU A 32 4.79 3.58 -11.36
CA GLU A 32 4.60 2.23 -10.86
C GLU A 32 3.40 1.53 -11.52
N VAL A 33 3.45 0.20 -11.58
CA VAL A 33 2.32 -0.66 -11.97
C VAL A 33 2.12 -1.69 -10.88
N PHE A 34 0.94 -1.71 -10.28
CA PHE A 34 0.63 -2.55 -9.13
C PHE A 34 -0.19 -3.79 -9.54
N ILE A 35 0.12 -4.94 -8.95
CA ILE A 35 -0.64 -6.18 -9.14
C ILE A 35 -0.69 -6.99 -7.85
N PHE A 36 -1.79 -7.67 -7.58
CA PHE A 36 -1.79 -8.76 -6.62
C PHE A 36 -1.17 -10.00 -7.28
N GLY A 37 -0.04 -10.46 -6.77
CA GLY A 37 0.76 -11.54 -7.37
C GLY A 37 0.07 -12.90 -7.34
N GLY A 38 0.54 -13.83 -8.16
CA GLY A 38 -0.08 -15.16 -8.30
C GLY A 38 -1.17 -15.20 -9.37
N MET A 39 -2.19 -16.01 -9.10
CA MET A 39 -3.34 -16.30 -9.97
C MET A 39 -4.61 -15.57 -9.53
N ASP A 40 -4.89 -15.53 -8.23
CA ASP A 40 -6.07 -14.89 -7.63
C ASP A 40 -5.73 -13.68 -6.76
N GLY A 41 -4.44 -13.46 -6.47
CA GLY A 41 -3.98 -12.33 -5.68
C GLY A 41 -4.07 -12.54 -4.17
N ALA A 42 -4.39 -13.74 -3.71
CA ALA A 42 -4.59 -14.09 -2.31
C ALA A 42 -3.52 -15.04 -1.75
N GLY A 43 -2.45 -15.33 -2.51
CA GLY A 43 -1.31 -16.14 -2.10
C GLY A 43 -1.45 -17.65 -2.35
N GLU A 44 -2.61 -18.09 -2.83
CA GLU A 44 -2.88 -19.46 -3.28
C GLU A 44 -2.50 -20.55 -2.27
N THR A 45 -3.14 -20.50 -1.11
CA THR A 45 -2.82 -21.34 0.07
C THR A 45 -3.03 -22.84 -0.10
N THR A 46 -3.65 -23.30 -1.19
CA THR A 46 -4.01 -24.72 -1.39
C THR A 46 -3.02 -25.50 -2.26
N GLU A 47 -2.13 -24.81 -2.97
CA GLU A 47 -1.17 -25.45 -3.87
C GLU A 47 0.10 -24.64 -4.08
N TYR A 48 1.18 -25.33 -4.47
CA TYR A 48 2.32 -24.67 -5.08
C TYR A 48 1.98 -24.31 -6.53
N LEU A 49 2.06 -23.04 -6.87
CA LEU A 49 1.86 -22.58 -8.24
C LEU A 49 2.95 -23.13 -9.17
N GLU A 50 2.57 -23.55 -10.37
CA GLU A 50 3.54 -23.91 -11.41
C GLU A 50 4.13 -22.66 -12.10
N GLN A 51 3.35 -21.58 -12.17
CA GLN A 51 3.69 -20.32 -12.83
C GLN A 51 3.06 -19.13 -12.09
N ASP A 52 3.68 -17.96 -12.20
CA ASP A 52 3.17 -16.69 -11.65
C ASP A 52 2.98 -15.66 -12.79
N PRO A 53 1.86 -15.74 -13.53
CA PRO A 53 1.59 -14.81 -14.62
C PRO A 53 1.35 -13.39 -14.12
N GLY A 54 0.83 -13.20 -12.90
CA GLY A 54 0.64 -11.88 -12.31
C GLY A 54 1.96 -11.10 -12.23
N THR A 55 3.01 -11.74 -11.73
CA THR A 55 4.35 -11.14 -11.67
C THR A 55 4.97 -10.99 -13.06
N ALA A 56 5.01 -12.06 -13.86
CA ALA A 56 5.68 -12.05 -15.17
C ALA A 56 5.09 -10.98 -16.11
N GLU A 57 3.76 -10.90 -16.19
CA GLU A 57 3.07 -9.99 -17.09
C GLU A 57 3.15 -8.54 -16.60
N THR A 58 3.21 -8.30 -15.30
CA THR A 58 3.37 -6.96 -14.72
C THR A 58 4.76 -6.42 -14.96
N VAL A 59 5.80 -7.24 -14.78
CA VAL A 59 7.17 -6.89 -15.16
C VAL A 59 7.23 -6.54 -16.65
N ARG A 60 6.64 -7.38 -17.51
CA ARG A 60 6.60 -7.12 -18.96
C ARG A 60 5.86 -5.82 -19.30
N LEU A 61 4.73 -5.56 -18.65
CA LEU A 61 3.92 -4.36 -18.83
C LEU A 61 4.71 -3.09 -18.46
N ALA A 62 5.40 -3.11 -17.31
CA ALA A 62 6.25 -2.00 -16.88
C ALA A 62 7.34 -1.68 -17.92
N ARG A 63 8.07 -2.71 -18.39
CA ARG A 63 9.12 -2.55 -19.42
C ARG A 63 8.57 -2.04 -20.75
N ASN A 64 7.37 -2.45 -21.14
CA ASN A 64 6.74 -1.95 -22.36
C ASN A 64 6.31 -0.49 -22.22
N ALA A 65 5.75 -0.10 -21.07
CA ALA A 65 5.36 1.28 -20.80
C ALA A 65 6.57 2.23 -20.80
N GLU A 66 7.70 1.82 -20.21
CA GLU A 66 8.97 2.57 -20.27
C GLU A 66 9.42 2.84 -21.71
N LYS A 67 9.45 1.78 -22.53
CA LYS A 67 9.89 1.85 -23.94
C LYS A 67 9.00 2.74 -24.78
N GLU A 68 7.70 2.75 -24.52
CA GLU A 68 6.74 3.57 -25.25
C GLU A 68 6.81 5.04 -24.86
N ARG A 69 6.94 5.35 -23.56
CA ARG A 69 7.01 6.74 -23.05
C ARG A 69 8.23 7.50 -23.55
N LYS A 70 9.39 6.84 -23.67
CA LYS A 70 10.66 7.43 -24.11
C LYS A 70 11.09 8.69 -23.34
N ASP A 71 10.63 8.85 -22.10
CA ASP A 71 11.02 9.97 -21.23
C ASP A 71 12.19 9.62 -20.29
N GLY A 72 12.77 8.43 -20.46
CA GLY A 72 13.97 7.97 -19.77
C GLY A 72 13.76 7.64 -18.29
N ARG A 73 12.50 7.59 -17.83
CA ARG A 73 12.15 7.26 -16.45
C ARG A 73 11.73 5.80 -16.35
N PRO A 74 12.22 5.07 -15.34
CA PRO A 74 11.76 3.71 -15.10
C PRO A 74 10.30 3.70 -14.64
N VAL A 75 9.64 2.59 -14.91
CA VAL A 75 8.35 2.15 -14.40
C VAL A 75 8.63 0.92 -13.54
N LEU A 76 8.31 1.01 -12.27
CA LEU A 76 8.54 -0.06 -11.29
C LEU A 76 7.32 -0.98 -11.25
N PRO A 77 7.47 -2.29 -11.53
CA PRO A 77 6.43 -3.25 -11.21
C PRO A 77 6.41 -3.46 -9.69
N VAL A 78 5.23 -3.32 -9.09
CA VAL A 78 5.01 -3.51 -7.66
C VAL A 78 4.05 -4.68 -7.46
N ILE A 79 4.52 -5.71 -6.76
CA ILE A 79 3.84 -6.99 -6.56
C ILE A 79 3.35 -7.08 -5.11
N ILE A 80 2.08 -7.38 -4.95
CA ILE A 80 1.48 -7.64 -3.64
C ILE A 80 1.46 -9.12 -3.38
N SER A 81 2.21 -9.52 -2.36
CA SER A 81 2.46 -10.92 -2.08
C SER A 81 1.91 -11.28 -0.72
N TYR A 82 1.07 -12.31 -0.69
CA TYR A 82 0.62 -12.93 0.53
C TYR A 82 1.29 -14.30 0.68
N THR A 83 2.19 -14.44 1.65
CA THR A 83 2.57 -15.75 2.18
C THR A 83 1.53 -16.23 3.20
N VAL A 84 0.83 -15.30 3.84
CA VAL A 84 -0.42 -15.51 4.58
C VAL A 84 -1.35 -14.32 4.35
N ASN A 85 -2.56 -14.57 3.85
CA ASN A 85 -3.53 -13.52 3.57
C ASN A 85 -4.52 -13.34 4.74
N PHE A 86 -4.56 -12.16 5.36
CA PHE A 86 -5.52 -11.84 6.42
C PHE A 86 -6.69 -10.94 6.00
N SER A 87 -6.77 -10.48 4.75
CA SER A 87 -7.82 -9.56 4.27
C SER A 87 -9.24 -10.15 4.37
N CYS A 88 -9.38 -11.47 4.56
CA CYS A 88 -10.65 -12.15 4.82
C CYS A 88 -10.82 -12.65 6.28
N GLY A 89 -10.00 -12.17 7.22
CA GLY A 89 -9.99 -12.61 8.62
C GLY A 89 -9.42 -14.01 8.82
N ASP A 90 -9.82 -14.70 9.90
CA ASP A 90 -9.42 -16.08 10.23
C ASP A 90 -7.90 -16.27 10.45
N SER A 91 -7.26 -15.26 11.02
CA SER A 91 -5.82 -15.19 11.30
C SER A 91 -5.29 -16.42 12.03
N HIS A 92 -5.89 -16.81 13.15
CA HIS A 92 -5.42 -17.91 13.99
C HIS A 92 -5.34 -19.25 13.23
N ASN A 93 -6.41 -19.63 12.52
CA ASN A 93 -6.42 -20.87 11.75
C ASN A 93 -5.41 -20.83 10.61
N LYS A 94 -5.21 -19.67 9.98
CA LYS A 94 -4.22 -19.48 8.91
C LYS A 94 -2.79 -19.59 9.43
N LEU A 95 -2.51 -19.03 10.61
CA LEU A 95 -1.19 -19.11 11.25
C LEU A 95 -0.85 -20.53 11.71
N GLU A 96 -1.84 -21.37 12.01
CA GLU A 96 -1.61 -22.77 12.43
C GLU A 96 -1.50 -23.76 11.26
N ASN A 97 -1.79 -23.34 10.04
CA ASN A 97 -1.85 -24.22 8.88
C ASN A 97 -0.48 -24.38 8.20
N ASN A 98 0.27 -25.40 8.62
CA ASN A 98 1.57 -25.79 8.06
C ASN A 98 1.60 -25.82 6.53
N GLN A 99 0.60 -26.47 5.92
CA GLN A 99 0.59 -26.68 4.48
C GLN A 99 0.34 -25.37 3.73
N ALA A 100 -0.59 -24.55 4.22
CA ALA A 100 -0.84 -23.23 3.65
C ALA A 100 0.39 -22.32 3.75
N LEU A 101 1.10 -22.36 4.89
CA LEU A 101 2.36 -21.62 5.08
C LEU A 101 3.44 -22.08 4.10
N ALA A 102 3.58 -23.39 3.89
CA ALA A 102 4.55 -23.95 2.96
C ALA A 102 4.25 -23.49 1.52
N HIS A 103 2.98 -23.55 1.10
CA HIS A 103 2.54 -23.02 -0.19
C HIS A 103 2.81 -21.52 -0.31
N GLY A 104 2.47 -20.73 0.71
CA GLY A 104 2.70 -19.29 0.74
C GLY A 104 4.18 -18.94 0.54
N PHE A 105 5.08 -19.56 1.33
CA PHE A 105 6.52 -19.40 1.14
C PHE A 105 6.97 -19.85 -0.26
N GLY A 106 6.47 -20.99 -0.74
CA GLY A 106 6.82 -21.52 -2.06
C GLY A 106 6.37 -20.61 -3.20
N ASN A 107 5.21 -19.98 -3.09
CA ASN A 107 4.66 -19.08 -4.10
C ASN A 107 5.37 -17.72 -4.08
N LEU A 108 5.80 -17.24 -2.91
CA LEU A 108 6.71 -16.09 -2.82
C LEU A 108 8.07 -16.40 -3.49
N ILE A 109 8.67 -17.58 -3.25
CA ILE A 109 9.92 -17.97 -3.93
C ILE A 109 9.75 -17.95 -5.46
N LEU A 110 8.66 -18.52 -5.97
CA LEU A 110 8.37 -18.51 -7.41
C LEU A 110 8.27 -17.08 -7.94
N SER A 111 7.49 -16.23 -7.28
CA SER A 111 7.32 -14.84 -7.68
C SER A 111 8.67 -14.10 -7.73
N LEU A 112 9.51 -14.27 -6.69
CA LEU A 112 10.83 -13.65 -6.62
C LEU A 112 11.77 -14.14 -7.73
N GLN A 113 11.76 -15.43 -8.05
CA GLN A 113 12.52 -16.00 -9.17
C GLN A 113 12.08 -15.40 -10.50
N VAL A 114 10.76 -15.32 -10.73
CA VAL A 114 10.18 -14.69 -11.94
C VAL A 114 10.55 -13.21 -12.03
N ALA A 115 10.56 -12.47 -10.93
CA ALA A 115 11.00 -11.08 -10.91
C ALA A 115 12.49 -10.96 -11.31
N GLU A 116 13.39 -11.77 -10.74
CA GLU A 116 14.82 -11.74 -11.09
C GLU A 116 15.09 -12.08 -12.56
N GLU A 117 14.27 -12.92 -13.21
CA GLU A 117 14.36 -13.15 -14.67
C GLU A 117 14.13 -11.87 -15.50
N GLY A 118 13.37 -10.92 -14.96
CA GLY A 118 13.09 -9.62 -15.57
C GLY A 118 14.16 -8.56 -15.33
N ARG A 119 15.26 -8.89 -14.65
CA ARG A 119 16.34 -7.97 -14.31
C ARG A 119 17.25 -7.71 -15.51
N ASP A 120 17.61 -6.46 -15.72
CA ASP A 120 18.58 -6.05 -16.72
C ASP A 120 19.46 -4.87 -16.24
N ALA A 121 20.36 -4.40 -17.10
CA ALA A 121 21.30 -3.33 -16.75
C ALA A 121 20.63 -1.96 -16.53
N GLU A 122 19.50 -1.71 -17.18
CA GLU A 122 18.71 -0.49 -17.05
C GLU A 122 17.71 -0.60 -15.87
N ASN A 123 17.34 -1.83 -15.51
CA ASN A 123 16.36 -2.19 -14.49
C ASN A 123 16.99 -3.11 -13.44
N SER A 124 18.00 -2.57 -12.73
CA SER A 124 18.77 -3.33 -11.74
C SER A 124 17.95 -3.78 -10.53
N THR A 125 16.84 -3.09 -10.24
CA THR A 125 15.77 -3.52 -9.33
C THR A 125 14.59 -4.00 -10.19
N PRO A 126 14.42 -5.32 -10.38
CA PRO A 126 13.47 -5.82 -11.36
C PRO A 126 12.01 -5.63 -10.95
N ALA A 127 11.73 -5.67 -9.64
CA ALA A 127 10.42 -5.46 -9.05
C ALA A 127 10.52 -4.96 -7.60
N THR A 128 9.41 -4.46 -7.10
CA THR A 128 9.19 -4.09 -5.70
C THR A 128 8.09 -4.94 -5.11
N TYR A 129 8.20 -5.38 -3.86
CA TYR A 129 7.18 -6.18 -3.18
C TYR A 129 6.58 -5.45 -1.98
N VAL A 130 5.26 -5.46 -1.85
CA VAL A 130 4.60 -5.24 -0.55
C VAL A 130 4.19 -6.60 -0.02
N VAL A 131 4.82 -7.02 1.07
CA VAL A 131 4.63 -8.36 1.63
C VAL A 131 3.58 -8.34 2.73
N ASN A 132 2.71 -9.34 2.68
CA ASN A 132 1.63 -9.61 3.61
C ASN A 132 0.89 -8.35 4.09
N PRO A 133 0.19 -7.62 3.18
CA PRO A 133 -0.76 -6.61 3.62
C PRO A 133 -1.69 -7.12 4.73
N ASP A 134 -2.13 -6.18 5.56
CA ASP A 134 -2.89 -6.42 6.80
C ASP A 134 -2.19 -7.22 7.91
N PHE A 135 -1.11 -7.96 7.65
CA PHE A 135 -0.55 -8.91 8.61
C PHE A 135 -0.16 -8.29 9.95
N LEU A 136 0.68 -7.25 9.92
CA LEU A 136 1.14 -6.58 11.13
C LEU A 136 -0.02 -5.90 11.85
N SER A 137 -0.90 -5.22 11.12
CA SER A 137 -2.04 -4.50 11.68
C SER A 137 -3.06 -5.44 12.34
N ILE A 138 -3.43 -6.54 11.68
CA ILE A 138 -4.37 -7.52 12.23
C ILE A 138 -3.77 -8.23 13.43
N CYS A 139 -2.48 -8.60 13.39
CA CYS A 139 -1.81 -9.14 14.58
C CYS A 139 -1.86 -8.14 15.75
N GLU A 140 -1.70 -6.84 15.49
CA GLU A 140 -1.83 -5.80 16.51
C GLU A 140 -3.26 -5.72 17.06
N ALA A 141 -4.27 -5.68 16.20
CA ALA A 141 -5.68 -5.62 16.60
C ALA A 141 -6.11 -6.84 17.42
N GLU A 142 -5.58 -8.01 17.10
CA GLU A 142 -5.84 -9.27 17.81
C GLU A 142 -4.92 -9.49 19.01
N ASN A 143 -4.04 -8.54 19.32
CA ASN A 143 -3.11 -8.59 20.44
C ASN A 143 -2.17 -9.83 20.38
N LEU A 144 -1.74 -10.19 19.16
CA LEU A 144 -0.73 -11.21 18.93
C LEU A 144 0.64 -10.57 19.08
N GLY A 145 1.46 -11.10 19.98
CA GLY A 145 2.81 -10.60 20.24
C GLY A 145 3.87 -11.32 19.41
N PRO A 146 5.12 -10.81 19.39
CA PRO A 146 6.22 -11.43 18.65
C PRO A 146 6.51 -12.88 19.05
N ASP A 147 6.22 -13.25 20.30
CA ASP A 147 6.45 -14.60 20.83
C ASP A 147 5.22 -15.54 20.65
N TYR A 148 4.21 -15.12 19.89
CA TYR A 148 3.07 -15.98 19.54
C TYR A 148 3.57 -17.16 18.71
N VAL A 149 3.32 -18.38 19.20
CA VAL A 149 3.84 -19.62 18.62
C VAL A 149 3.09 -19.98 17.35
N LEU A 150 3.83 -20.24 16.28
CA LEU A 150 3.32 -20.79 15.02
C LEU A 150 4.43 -21.56 14.30
N PRO A 151 4.09 -22.53 13.44
CA PRO A 151 5.11 -23.24 12.68
C PRO A 151 5.72 -22.32 11.61
N VAL A 152 7.04 -22.20 11.58
CA VAL A 152 7.76 -21.39 10.57
C VAL A 152 8.81 -22.23 9.86
N ARG A 153 9.69 -22.89 10.62
CA ARG A 153 10.90 -23.52 10.08
C ARG A 153 10.59 -24.69 9.15
N MET A 154 9.66 -25.55 9.54
CA MET A 154 9.27 -26.72 8.74
C MET A 154 8.57 -26.31 7.43
N PRO A 155 7.51 -25.47 7.44
CA PRO A 155 6.90 -24.98 6.20
C PRO A 155 7.90 -24.26 5.28
N LEU A 156 8.80 -23.45 5.84
CA LEU A 156 9.84 -22.77 5.08
C LEU A 156 10.81 -23.75 4.42
N GLN A 157 11.22 -24.82 5.13
CA GLN A 157 12.10 -25.84 4.56
C GLN A 157 11.42 -26.61 3.42
N GLU A 158 10.14 -26.98 3.58
CA GLU A 158 9.36 -27.64 2.53
C GLU A 158 9.27 -26.78 1.26
N ALA A 159 9.06 -25.47 1.42
CA ALA A 159 9.02 -24.52 0.31
C ALA A 159 10.37 -24.41 -0.42
N LEU A 160 11.48 -24.32 0.33
CA LEU A 160 12.83 -24.28 -0.23
C LEU A 160 13.14 -25.56 -1.01
N ASP A 161 12.81 -26.73 -0.44
CA ASP A 161 13.03 -28.03 -1.06
C ASP A 161 12.19 -28.17 -2.34
N PHE A 162 10.92 -27.79 -2.30
CA PHE A 162 10.02 -27.83 -3.45
C PHE A 162 10.51 -26.96 -4.61
N ARG A 163 11.00 -25.75 -4.30
CA ARG A 163 11.52 -24.78 -5.29
C ARG A 163 12.99 -24.98 -5.63
N GLY A 164 13.65 -25.96 -5.03
CA GLY A 164 15.07 -26.27 -5.27
C GLY A 164 16.02 -25.14 -4.89
N VAL A 165 15.70 -24.36 -3.85
CA VAL A 165 16.57 -23.27 -3.34
C VAL A 165 17.55 -23.85 -2.32
N PRO A 166 18.86 -23.92 -2.63
CA PRO A 166 19.86 -24.58 -1.78
C PRO A 166 20.34 -23.65 -0.65
N ALA A 167 19.43 -23.25 0.25
CA ALA A 167 19.72 -22.35 1.36
C ALA A 167 19.47 -23.04 2.71
N GLN A 168 20.30 -22.71 3.71
CA GLN A 168 20.10 -23.16 5.08
C GLN A 168 19.37 -22.09 5.88
N ILE A 169 18.24 -22.44 6.50
CA ILE A 169 17.46 -21.54 7.35
C ILE A 169 18.29 -21.14 8.59
N PRO A 170 18.57 -19.83 8.81
CA PRO A 170 19.26 -19.34 10.00
C PRO A 170 18.65 -19.83 11.32
N ASP A 171 19.49 -20.11 12.32
CA ASP A 171 19.03 -20.54 13.65
C ASP A 171 18.22 -19.46 14.40
N SER A 172 18.37 -18.20 13.99
CA SER A 172 17.60 -17.06 14.53
C SER A 172 16.13 -17.05 14.09
N ILE A 173 15.75 -17.81 13.06
CA ILE A 173 14.35 -17.96 12.64
C ILE A 173 13.70 -19.01 13.55
N THR A 174 12.82 -18.58 14.43
CA THR A 174 12.10 -19.40 15.40
C THR A 174 10.67 -19.70 14.96
N ASP A 175 10.02 -20.66 15.62
CA ASP A 175 8.59 -21.00 15.41
C ASP A 175 7.69 -20.06 16.23
N ASP A 176 7.81 -18.76 15.96
CA ASP A 176 7.00 -17.68 16.52
C ASP A 176 6.84 -16.53 15.49
N LEU A 177 5.94 -15.58 15.77
CA LEU A 177 5.61 -14.51 14.81
C LEU A 177 6.82 -13.63 14.46
N ARG A 178 7.74 -13.39 15.40
CA ARG A 178 9.02 -12.71 15.11
C ARG A 178 9.85 -13.54 14.13
N GLY A 179 9.94 -14.84 14.35
CA GLY A 179 10.60 -15.79 13.47
C GLY A 179 9.97 -15.83 12.07
N TYR A 180 8.64 -15.74 11.96
CA TYR A 180 7.92 -15.64 10.68
C TYR A 180 8.29 -14.36 9.91
N VAL A 181 8.28 -13.21 10.57
CA VAL A 181 8.70 -11.93 9.96
C VAL A 181 10.15 -12.03 9.47
N LEU A 182 11.05 -12.55 10.31
CA LEU A 182 12.45 -12.74 9.95
C LEU A 182 12.62 -13.74 8.79
N ALA A 183 11.79 -14.78 8.73
CA ALA A 183 11.78 -15.77 7.65
C ALA A 183 11.43 -15.14 6.30
N VAL A 184 10.36 -14.34 6.23
CA VAL A 184 9.97 -13.64 5.00
C VAL A 184 11.09 -12.68 4.55
N ASN A 185 11.64 -11.88 5.47
CA ASN A 185 12.74 -10.96 5.18
C ASN A 185 13.98 -11.70 4.64
N TRP A 186 14.40 -12.75 5.34
CA TRP A 186 15.53 -13.59 4.96
C TRP A 186 15.30 -14.24 3.59
N LEU A 187 14.10 -14.75 3.35
CA LEU A 187 13.76 -15.44 2.11
C LEU A 187 13.86 -14.50 0.90
N VAL A 188 13.31 -13.29 1.00
CA VAL A 188 13.42 -12.27 -0.05
C VAL A 188 14.88 -11.96 -0.35
N ARG A 189 15.69 -11.68 0.69
CA ARG A 189 17.12 -11.38 0.53
C ARG A 189 17.95 -12.57 0.04
N THR A 190 17.50 -13.79 0.27
CA THR A 190 18.18 -15.03 -0.16
C THR A 190 17.89 -15.36 -1.62
N VAL A 191 16.63 -15.22 -2.05
CA VAL A 191 16.18 -15.63 -3.39
C VAL A 191 16.39 -14.52 -4.42
N ALA A 192 16.06 -13.28 -4.06
CA ALA A 192 16.07 -12.14 -4.98
C ALA A 192 16.62 -10.88 -4.30
N PRO A 193 17.93 -10.83 -3.97
CA PRO A 193 18.51 -9.71 -3.23
C PRO A 193 18.40 -8.34 -3.94
N ALA A 194 18.07 -8.31 -5.24
CA ALA A 194 17.95 -7.06 -5.99
C ALA A 194 16.53 -6.50 -6.05
N VAL A 195 15.51 -7.26 -5.65
CA VAL A 195 14.17 -6.69 -5.46
C VAL A 195 14.17 -5.74 -4.27
N SER A 196 13.35 -4.70 -4.39
CA SER A 196 12.97 -3.89 -3.23
C SER A 196 11.80 -4.56 -2.53
N PHE A 197 11.69 -4.50 -1.21
CA PHE A 197 10.48 -4.95 -0.53
C PHE A 197 10.17 -4.19 0.75
N GLY A 198 8.90 -4.19 1.14
CA GLY A 198 8.41 -3.54 2.35
C GLY A 198 7.24 -4.30 2.96
N TRP A 199 7.08 -4.16 4.27
CA TRP A 199 5.88 -4.62 4.97
C TRP A 199 4.80 -3.55 4.93
N SER A 200 3.54 -3.96 5.08
CA SER A 200 2.43 -3.02 5.19
C SER A 200 1.90 -2.89 6.61
N VAL A 201 1.47 -1.68 6.96
CA VAL A 201 0.60 -1.38 8.09
C VAL A 201 -0.59 -0.58 7.60
N SER A 202 -1.70 -0.64 8.32
CA SER A 202 -2.92 0.10 7.99
C SER A 202 -3.47 0.72 9.27
N PRO A 203 -3.81 2.03 9.28
CA PRO A 203 -4.51 2.63 10.39
C PRO A 203 -5.87 1.93 10.62
N GLN A 204 -6.54 1.43 9.58
CA GLN A 204 -7.87 0.80 9.64
C GLN A 204 -7.89 -0.57 10.33
N ALA A 205 -6.79 -1.30 10.23
CA ALA A 205 -6.65 -2.62 10.87
C ALA A 205 -5.98 -2.54 12.25
N THR A 206 -5.66 -1.35 12.76
CA THR A 206 -5.21 -1.19 14.16
C THR A 206 -6.38 -1.36 15.13
N LYS A 207 -6.05 -1.67 16.39
CA LYS A 207 -7.03 -1.88 17.48
C LYS A 207 -8.03 -0.73 17.68
N ASP A 208 -7.68 0.49 17.25
CA ASP A 208 -8.56 1.65 17.29
C ASP A 208 -8.35 2.55 16.06
N ALA A 209 -8.76 2.07 14.89
CA ALA A 209 -8.66 2.80 13.62
C ALA A 209 -9.21 4.24 13.65
N LYS A 210 -10.24 4.48 14.46
CA LYS A 210 -10.86 5.81 14.59
C LYS A 210 -9.97 6.79 15.34
N SER A 211 -9.06 6.31 16.19
CA SER A 211 -8.14 7.15 16.95
C SER A 211 -7.23 7.99 16.05
N VAL A 212 -6.82 7.46 14.89
CA VAL A 212 -5.98 8.20 13.93
C VAL A 212 -6.66 9.48 13.46
N TYR A 213 -7.99 9.44 13.36
CA TYR A 213 -8.81 10.52 12.82
C TYR A 213 -9.50 11.35 13.93
N ASP A 214 -9.21 11.12 15.21
CA ASP A 214 -9.77 11.89 16.33
C ASP A 214 -9.46 13.40 16.18
N ALA A 215 -10.36 14.25 16.67
CA ALA A 215 -10.22 15.70 16.60
C ALA A 215 -9.01 16.25 17.37
N ASP A 216 -8.43 15.51 18.31
CA ASP A 216 -7.16 15.87 18.93
C ASP A 216 -6.03 15.93 17.87
N ALA A 217 -5.33 17.05 17.81
CA ALA A 217 -4.23 17.30 16.87
C ALA A 217 -3.06 16.30 17.02
N LYS A 218 -2.94 15.60 18.15
CA LYS A 218 -1.88 14.60 18.37
C LYS A 218 -2.28 13.19 18.02
N ALA A 219 -3.56 12.92 17.79
CA ALA A 219 -4.08 11.56 17.74
C ALA A 219 -3.41 10.70 16.65
N SER A 220 -3.20 11.26 15.45
CA SER A 220 -2.48 10.60 14.35
C SER A 220 -1.04 10.22 14.72
N THR A 221 -0.30 11.13 15.37
CA THR A 221 1.10 10.89 15.77
C THR A 221 1.22 9.91 16.94
N GLU A 222 0.26 9.93 17.87
CA GLU A 222 0.23 8.98 19.00
C GLU A 222 -0.14 7.57 18.53
N ALA A 223 -1.10 7.44 17.61
CA ALA A 223 -1.43 6.18 16.96
C ALA A 223 -0.24 5.63 16.16
N ALA A 224 0.44 6.47 15.38
CA ALA A 224 1.66 6.07 14.66
C ALA A 224 2.75 5.57 15.62
N SER A 225 2.94 6.24 16.76
CA SER A 225 3.92 5.82 17.78
C SER A 225 3.63 4.43 18.34
N GLN A 226 2.36 4.05 18.48
CA GLN A 226 1.97 2.71 18.93
C GLN A 226 2.36 1.65 17.88
N VAL A 227 2.02 1.91 16.61
CA VAL A 227 2.37 1.04 15.49
C VAL A 227 3.90 0.92 15.35
N VAL A 228 4.66 2.01 15.48
CA VAL A 228 6.14 1.96 15.47
C VAL A 228 6.68 1.03 16.55
N ASN A 229 6.17 1.13 17.78
CA ASN A 229 6.61 0.28 18.88
C ASN A 229 6.25 -1.19 18.61
N TYR A 230 5.07 -1.44 18.04
CA TYR A 230 4.64 -2.77 17.65
C TYR A 230 5.55 -3.37 16.57
N VAL A 231 5.78 -2.65 15.46
CA VAL A 231 6.69 -3.03 14.37
C VAL A 231 8.12 -3.31 14.88
N LYS A 232 8.64 -2.44 15.77
CA LYS A 232 9.96 -2.64 16.40
C LYS A 232 10.00 -3.90 17.28
N SER A 233 8.92 -4.24 17.98
CA SER A 233 8.89 -5.44 18.84
C SER A 233 9.03 -6.76 18.06
N PHE A 234 8.65 -6.76 16.78
CA PHE A 234 8.82 -7.88 15.84
C PHE A 234 10.20 -7.88 15.16
N GLY A 235 11.02 -6.84 15.34
CA GLY A 235 12.31 -6.72 14.68
C GLY A 235 12.23 -6.65 13.15
N VAL A 236 11.14 -6.07 12.60
CA VAL A 236 10.87 -6.02 11.15
C VAL A 236 12.06 -5.45 10.37
N PHE A 237 12.78 -4.48 10.92
CA PHE A 237 13.91 -3.81 10.27
C PHE A 237 15.28 -4.16 10.89
N ASP A 238 15.36 -5.16 11.78
CA ASP A 238 16.59 -5.48 12.51
C ASP A 238 17.61 -6.30 11.67
N SER A 239 17.12 -7.21 10.85
CA SER A 239 17.95 -8.13 10.05
C SER A 239 17.25 -8.51 8.76
N TYR A 240 18.05 -8.68 7.69
CA TYR A 240 17.54 -8.83 6.32
C TYR A 240 16.55 -7.73 5.97
N SER A 241 16.81 -6.52 6.46
CA SER A 241 15.85 -5.42 6.55
C SER A 241 15.11 -5.18 5.23
N PRO A 242 13.78 -5.00 5.26
CA PRO A 242 13.03 -4.39 4.17
C PRO A 242 13.54 -2.98 3.87
N ASP A 243 13.21 -2.49 2.68
CA ASP A 243 13.64 -1.21 2.14
C ASP A 243 12.68 -0.05 2.47
N PHE A 244 11.41 -0.37 2.78
CA PHE A 244 10.38 0.62 3.09
C PHE A 244 9.25 0.03 3.95
N LEU A 245 8.35 0.90 4.40
CA LEU A 245 7.06 0.55 4.99
C LEU A 245 5.93 1.04 4.06
N ALA A 246 5.01 0.16 3.66
CA ALA A 246 3.77 0.55 3.02
C ALA A 246 2.75 0.96 4.08
N VAL A 247 2.02 2.04 3.84
CA VAL A 247 0.91 2.49 4.68
C VAL A 247 -0.37 2.39 3.86
N ASP A 248 -1.11 1.34 4.13
CA ASP A 248 -2.36 0.98 3.47
C ASP A 248 -3.52 1.78 4.06
N ARG A 249 -4.09 2.66 3.26
CA ARG A 249 -5.21 3.51 3.65
C ARG A 249 -6.57 2.79 3.61
N TYR A 250 -6.68 1.67 2.91
CA TYR A 250 -7.92 1.00 2.47
C TYR A 250 -8.50 1.52 1.15
N GLU A 251 -8.67 0.59 0.20
CA GLU A 251 -8.87 0.79 -1.24
C GLU A 251 -10.19 1.48 -1.61
N ALA A 252 -11.17 1.39 -0.72
CA ALA A 252 -12.55 1.67 -1.05
C ALA A 252 -12.86 3.16 -1.11
N ASP A 253 -13.67 3.54 -2.11
CA ASP A 253 -14.07 4.94 -2.34
C ASP A 253 -14.85 5.54 -1.16
N ASP A 254 -14.60 6.83 -0.92
CA ASP A 254 -15.06 7.52 0.28
C ASP A 254 -16.55 7.77 0.32
N PHE A 255 -17.18 8.00 -0.83
CA PHE A 255 -18.60 8.35 -0.89
C PHE A 255 -19.50 7.15 -1.17
N THR A 256 -19.23 6.06 -0.43
CA THR A 256 -19.96 4.80 -0.51
C THR A 256 -20.59 4.42 0.84
N ALA A 257 -21.70 3.67 0.83
CA ALA A 257 -22.32 3.15 2.04
C ALA A 257 -21.33 2.31 2.88
N ARG A 258 -20.45 1.53 2.22
CA ARG A 258 -19.39 0.74 2.87
C ARG A 258 -18.44 1.65 3.65
N SER A 259 -18.08 2.81 3.08
CA SER A 259 -17.18 3.78 3.72
C SER A 259 -17.77 4.42 4.96
N TYR A 260 -19.04 4.85 4.90
CA TYR A 260 -19.69 5.47 6.05
C TYR A 260 -19.84 4.52 7.24
N VAL A 261 -20.22 3.27 6.99
CA VAL A 261 -20.43 2.27 8.05
C VAL A 261 -19.11 1.89 8.74
N ASN A 262 -18.03 1.81 7.96
CA ASN A 262 -16.73 1.34 8.44
C ASN A 262 -15.75 2.48 8.79
N SER A 263 -16.17 3.74 8.63
CA SER A 263 -15.44 4.94 9.07
C SER A 263 -14.07 5.16 8.38
N TYR A 264 -14.01 4.97 7.06
CA TYR A 264 -12.82 5.25 6.24
C TYR A 264 -13.07 6.31 5.14
N SER A 265 -14.09 7.16 5.32
CA SER A 265 -14.41 8.26 4.41
C SER A 265 -13.54 9.46 4.75
N ASP A 266 -12.42 9.65 4.05
CA ASP A 266 -11.52 10.77 4.38
C ASP A 266 -11.99 12.06 3.69
N GLY A 267 -12.04 13.16 4.44
CA GLY A 267 -12.02 14.51 3.91
C GLY A 267 -10.61 15.12 4.00
N PRO A 268 -10.46 16.41 3.66
CA PRO A 268 -9.17 17.10 3.73
C PRO A 268 -8.47 17.03 5.11
N SER A 269 -9.25 17.04 6.20
CA SER A 269 -8.73 16.90 7.56
C SER A 269 -8.13 15.51 7.79
N GLU A 270 -8.85 14.47 7.39
CA GLU A 270 -8.48 13.07 7.58
C GLU A 270 -7.29 12.70 6.69
N SER A 271 -7.25 13.19 5.45
CA SER A 271 -6.09 13.03 4.57
C SER A 271 -4.83 13.71 5.12
N GLY A 272 -4.97 14.85 5.82
CA GLY A 272 -3.88 15.48 6.56
C GLY A 272 -3.37 14.60 7.70
N LYS A 273 -4.28 14.07 8.53
CA LYS A 273 -3.94 13.18 9.65
C LYS A 273 -3.32 11.86 9.19
N PHE A 274 -3.79 11.30 8.09
CA PHE A 274 -3.19 10.13 7.46
C PHE A 274 -1.74 10.42 7.03
N SER A 275 -1.50 11.61 6.46
CA SER A 275 -0.15 12.05 6.08
C SER A 275 0.74 12.23 7.31
N ASP A 276 0.24 12.81 8.41
CA ASP A 276 0.98 12.94 9.67
C ASP A 276 1.31 11.58 10.29
N PHE A 277 0.35 10.65 10.25
CA PHE A 277 0.54 9.26 10.69
C PHE A 277 1.67 8.60 9.89
N ALA A 278 1.59 8.62 8.55
CA ALA A 278 2.59 8.04 7.67
C ALA A 278 3.98 8.70 7.83
N ASN A 279 4.03 10.04 7.95
CA ASN A 279 5.28 10.77 8.18
C ASN A 279 5.93 10.40 9.52
N THR A 280 5.12 10.24 10.57
CA THR A 280 5.60 9.82 11.90
C THR A 280 6.18 8.40 11.84
N LEU A 281 5.50 7.47 11.16
CA LEU A 281 6.02 6.11 10.95
C LEU A 281 7.39 6.13 10.27
N GLY A 282 7.51 6.83 9.13
CA GLY A 282 8.76 6.90 8.37
C GLY A 282 9.89 7.55 9.17
N THR A 283 9.58 8.61 9.92
CA THR A 283 10.56 9.32 10.77
C THR A 283 11.07 8.41 11.90
N ASP A 284 10.16 7.81 12.66
CA ASP A 284 10.50 7.09 13.89
C ASP A 284 11.04 5.67 13.65
N LEU A 285 10.72 5.07 12.50
CA LEU A 285 11.36 3.84 12.01
C LEU A 285 12.62 4.14 11.19
N SER A 286 12.81 5.39 10.75
CA SER A 286 13.92 5.81 9.88
C SER A 286 13.99 5.03 8.56
N VAL A 287 12.82 4.80 7.95
CA VAL A 287 12.67 4.12 6.66
C VAL A 287 11.75 4.93 5.74
N PRO A 288 11.94 4.85 4.41
CA PRO A 288 10.99 5.39 3.45
C PRO A 288 9.58 4.81 3.65
N VAL A 289 8.56 5.63 3.36
CA VAL A 289 7.16 5.20 3.39
C VAL A 289 6.58 5.25 1.98
N MET A 290 5.92 4.16 1.59
CA MET A 290 5.06 4.10 0.41
C MET A 290 3.62 4.27 0.86
N LEU A 291 2.93 5.30 0.38
CA LEU A 291 1.49 5.37 0.58
C LEU A 291 0.80 4.36 -0.35
N TRP A 292 -0.04 3.50 0.22
CA TRP A 292 -0.64 2.34 -0.43
C TRP A 292 -2.17 2.38 -0.34
N ASP A 293 -2.83 1.75 -1.32
CA ASP A 293 -4.28 1.64 -1.51
C ASP A 293 -5.07 2.93 -1.31
N ILE A 294 -4.52 4.04 -1.81
CA ILE A 294 -5.27 5.27 -1.85
C ILE A 294 -6.22 5.23 -3.05
N THR A 295 -7.52 5.39 -2.80
CA THR A 295 -8.52 5.54 -3.86
C THR A 295 -8.17 6.70 -4.81
N GLY A 296 -8.21 6.41 -6.12
CA GLY A 296 -8.11 7.41 -7.18
C GLY A 296 -9.42 8.14 -7.48
N SER A 297 -10.48 7.87 -6.71
CA SER A 297 -11.77 8.55 -6.86
C SER A 297 -11.64 10.06 -6.66
N ARG A 298 -12.49 10.81 -7.35
CA ARG A 298 -12.49 12.28 -7.29
C ARG A 298 -13.80 12.80 -6.73
N ILE A 299 -13.75 14.02 -6.22
CA ILE A 299 -14.94 14.72 -5.75
C ILE A 299 -15.74 15.11 -7.01
N PRO A 300 -17.07 14.89 -7.05
CA PRO A 300 -17.88 15.33 -8.18
C PRO A 300 -18.00 16.86 -8.18
N SER A 301 -17.85 17.44 -9.37
CA SER A 301 -18.01 18.86 -9.65
C SER A 301 -19.44 19.16 -10.11
N ILE A 302 -19.82 20.43 -10.15
CA ILE A 302 -21.11 20.88 -10.72
C ILE A 302 -21.36 20.46 -12.18
N ASN A 303 -20.32 20.01 -12.90
CA ASN A 303 -20.46 19.52 -14.27
C ASN A 303 -20.77 18.02 -14.34
N ASP A 304 -20.73 17.32 -13.20
CA ASP A 304 -20.96 15.89 -13.12
C ASP A 304 -22.45 15.58 -12.88
N ASN A 305 -22.92 14.51 -13.51
CA ASN A 305 -24.25 13.99 -13.25
C ASN A 305 -24.19 12.99 -12.09
N VAL A 306 -24.39 13.48 -10.87
CA VAL A 306 -24.45 12.63 -9.66
C VAL A 306 -25.86 12.08 -9.48
N GLU A 307 -25.98 10.76 -9.60
CA GLU A 307 -27.23 10.05 -9.36
C GLU A 307 -27.53 10.02 -7.85
N GLY A 308 -28.82 9.96 -7.49
CA GLY A 308 -29.23 9.96 -6.09
C GLY A 308 -28.74 8.75 -5.27
N GLN A 309 -28.24 7.70 -5.94
CA GLN A 309 -27.48 6.61 -5.34
C GLN A 309 -26.03 6.68 -5.84
N SER A 310 -25.18 7.41 -5.11
CA SER A 310 -23.80 7.70 -5.48
C SER A 310 -22.86 6.49 -5.46
N ASP A 311 -23.23 5.41 -4.75
CA ASP A 311 -22.39 4.23 -4.54
C ASP A 311 -21.95 3.55 -5.86
N SER A 312 -22.79 3.54 -6.89
CA SER A 312 -22.47 2.93 -8.19
C SER A 312 -21.53 3.78 -9.05
N GLN A 313 -21.32 5.04 -8.67
CA GLN A 313 -20.55 6.01 -9.43
C GLN A 313 -19.12 6.23 -8.88
N HIS A 314 -18.77 5.55 -7.77
CA HIS A 314 -17.38 5.48 -7.28
C HIS A 314 -16.76 6.86 -7.01
N TRP A 315 -17.51 7.75 -6.35
CA TRP A 315 -17.03 9.07 -5.94
C TRP A 315 -16.26 9.02 -4.62
N GLY A 316 -15.34 9.97 -4.41
CA GLY A 316 -14.60 10.10 -3.16
C GLY A 316 -13.70 11.33 -3.17
N THR A 317 -12.67 11.38 -2.31
CA THR A 317 -11.83 12.58 -2.17
C THR A 317 -10.37 12.38 -2.56
N GLY A 318 -9.86 11.15 -2.51
CA GLY A 318 -8.43 10.84 -2.61
C GLY A 318 -7.73 11.47 -3.82
N GLY A 319 -8.25 11.25 -5.03
CA GLY A 319 -7.70 11.79 -6.26
C GLY A 319 -7.72 13.32 -6.31
N SER A 320 -8.85 13.94 -5.96
CA SER A 320 -8.97 15.41 -5.93
C SER A 320 -8.09 16.06 -4.87
N TYR A 321 -7.90 15.41 -3.72
CA TYR A 321 -7.07 15.93 -2.63
C TYR A 321 -5.58 15.86 -2.98
N ILE A 322 -5.11 14.71 -3.48
CA ILE A 322 -3.68 14.46 -3.73
C ILE A 322 -3.19 15.12 -5.01
N LEU A 323 -3.95 14.97 -6.10
CA LEU A 323 -3.56 15.45 -7.43
C LEU A 323 -4.10 16.85 -7.74
N GLY A 324 -5.05 17.33 -6.95
CA GLY A 324 -5.83 18.52 -7.25
C GLY A 324 -6.92 18.25 -8.30
N ASP A 325 -7.96 19.09 -8.30
CA ASP A 325 -8.99 19.08 -9.34
C ASP A 325 -9.26 20.52 -9.80
N SER A 326 -8.91 20.82 -11.05
CA SER A 326 -9.08 22.17 -11.61
C SER A 326 -10.55 22.57 -11.80
N ASN A 327 -11.47 21.61 -11.92
CA ASN A 327 -12.90 21.89 -12.06
C ASN A 327 -13.51 22.36 -10.73
N ILE A 328 -12.93 21.91 -9.61
CA ILE A 328 -13.33 22.31 -8.27
C ILE A 328 -12.53 23.54 -7.80
N GLY A 329 -11.21 23.49 -7.97
CA GLY A 329 -10.29 24.47 -7.41
C GLY A 329 -10.39 24.52 -5.88
N SER A 330 -10.48 25.73 -5.31
CA SER A 330 -10.59 25.97 -3.87
C SER A 330 -11.98 26.44 -3.43
N LYS A 331 -13.01 26.24 -4.26
CA LYS A 331 -14.33 26.87 -4.09
C LYS A 331 -15.44 25.83 -3.91
N ILE A 332 -16.04 25.82 -2.71
CA ILE A 332 -17.21 25.00 -2.38
C ILE A 332 -18.34 25.09 -3.43
N PRO A 333 -18.67 26.27 -4.03
CA PRO A 333 -19.72 26.34 -5.05
C PRO A 333 -19.46 25.56 -6.35
N ASN A 334 -18.23 25.07 -6.58
CA ASN A 334 -17.89 24.23 -7.73
C ASN A 334 -18.12 22.73 -7.47
N LEU A 335 -18.47 22.36 -6.24
CA LEU A 335 -18.82 20.99 -5.86
C LEU A 335 -20.25 20.68 -6.27
N GLU A 336 -20.49 19.43 -6.66
CA GLU A 336 -21.85 18.96 -6.90
C GLU A 336 -22.68 19.06 -5.60
N PRO A 337 -23.90 19.64 -5.60
CA PRO A 337 -24.65 19.90 -4.37
C PRO A 337 -24.98 18.67 -3.51
N HIS A 338 -25.27 17.50 -4.10
CA HIS A 338 -25.49 16.27 -3.33
C HIS A 338 -24.21 15.80 -2.64
N SER A 339 -23.03 16.10 -3.18
CA SER A 339 -21.75 15.78 -2.55
C SER A 339 -21.50 16.49 -1.21
N LEU A 340 -22.08 17.69 -1.04
CA LEU A 340 -22.07 18.37 0.26
C LEU A 340 -22.81 17.55 1.32
N SER A 341 -23.88 16.85 0.93
CA SER A 341 -24.60 15.97 1.84
C SER A 341 -23.80 14.71 2.20
N PHE A 342 -22.85 14.27 1.36
CA PHE A 342 -21.93 13.17 1.69
C PHE A 342 -20.86 13.62 2.69
N LEU A 343 -20.31 14.82 2.50
CA LEU A 343 -19.43 15.48 3.47
C LEU A 343 -20.12 15.74 4.81
N GLU A 344 -21.45 15.87 4.83
CA GLU A 344 -22.25 15.99 6.05
C GLU A 344 -22.70 14.64 6.65
N ARG A 345 -22.65 13.53 5.88
CA ARG A 345 -23.11 12.17 6.28
C ARG A 345 -22.00 11.22 6.71
N GLY A 346 -20.75 11.48 6.34
CA GLY A 346 -19.61 10.91 7.06
C GLY A 346 -19.61 11.37 8.52
N VAL A 347 -18.72 10.87 9.37
CA VAL A 347 -18.66 11.19 10.81
C VAL A 347 -18.24 12.66 11.05
N PHE A 348 -19.11 13.62 10.67
CA PHE A 348 -18.80 15.05 10.57
C PHE A 348 -19.84 15.86 11.33
N THR A 349 -19.91 15.68 12.66
CA THR A 349 -20.53 16.69 13.56
C THR A 349 -19.48 17.66 14.13
N VAL A 350 -18.19 17.52 13.80
CA VAL A 350 -17.11 18.25 14.49
C VAL A 350 -16.48 19.40 13.69
N LEU A 351 -16.65 19.53 12.37
CA LEU A 351 -15.87 20.49 11.56
C LEU A 351 -16.67 21.55 10.79
N LEU A 352 -17.84 21.94 11.28
CA LEU A 352 -18.45 23.25 10.96
C LEU A 352 -18.30 24.27 12.11
N GLY A 353 -17.44 23.96 13.10
CA GLY A 353 -17.12 24.82 14.23
C GLY A 353 -16.03 25.85 13.91
N LYS A 354 -16.39 26.99 13.32
CA LYS A 354 -15.68 28.29 13.41
C LYS A 354 -14.15 28.33 13.16
N GLY A 355 -13.59 27.42 12.36
CA GLY A 355 -12.23 27.52 11.83
C GLY A 355 -12.26 27.45 10.32
N THR A 356 -11.53 28.33 9.65
CA THR A 356 -11.44 28.41 8.18
C THR A 356 -11.19 27.03 7.54
N THR A 357 -12.02 26.65 6.57
CA THR A 357 -11.89 25.49 5.67
C THR A 357 -10.69 25.60 4.72
N THR A 358 -9.62 26.28 5.14
CA THR A 358 -8.33 26.38 4.46
C THR A 358 -7.29 25.72 5.35
N GLY A 359 -7.33 24.40 5.40
CA GLY A 359 -6.21 23.57 5.84
C GLY A 359 -5.30 23.23 4.67
N ILE A 360 -4.88 24.24 3.91
CA ILE A 360 -3.59 24.16 3.22
C ILE A 360 -2.61 24.63 4.28
N GLU A 361 -1.83 23.72 4.86
CA GLU A 361 -0.66 24.14 5.61
C GLU A 361 0.21 25.01 4.70
N PRO A 362 0.62 26.22 5.11
CA PRO A 362 1.53 27.07 4.34
C PRO A 362 2.98 26.56 4.39
N GLY A 363 3.16 25.25 4.21
CA GLY A 363 4.44 24.54 4.13
C GLY A 363 4.53 23.57 2.94
N VAL A 364 3.42 23.14 2.33
CA VAL A 364 3.43 22.14 1.24
C VAL A 364 2.89 22.67 -0.09
N SER A 365 2.29 23.86 -0.11
CA SER A 365 2.01 24.55 -1.38
C SER A 365 2.31 26.05 -1.25
N GLN A 366 3.45 26.48 -1.79
CA GLN A 366 3.55 27.85 -2.29
C GLN A 366 2.68 27.92 -3.56
N PRO A 367 1.64 28.75 -3.60
CA PRO A 367 0.83 28.97 -4.78
C PRO A 367 1.57 29.98 -5.68
N GLU A 368 2.67 29.57 -6.29
CA GLU A 368 3.18 30.23 -7.48
C GLU A 368 2.72 29.39 -8.68
N PRO A 369 2.14 30.01 -9.72
CA PRO A 369 1.61 29.29 -10.87
C PRO A 369 2.75 28.57 -11.58
N TRP A 370 2.65 27.23 -11.66
CA TRP A 370 3.55 26.34 -12.41
C TRP A 370 3.46 26.51 -13.94
N VAL A 371 3.04 27.68 -14.41
CA VAL A 371 3.10 28.11 -15.80
C VAL A 371 3.43 29.60 -15.79
N SER A 372 4.71 29.95 -15.89
CA SER A 372 5.08 31.26 -16.40
C SER A 372 5.43 31.11 -17.87
N ASP A 373 4.62 31.73 -18.73
CA ASP A 373 5.00 32.03 -20.10
C ASP A 373 6.38 32.71 -20.14
N LYS A 374 7.38 32.01 -20.71
CA LYS A 374 8.34 32.52 -21.71
C LYS A 374 9.32 31.44 -22.17
#